data_AF-A0A2W4R013-F1
#
_entry.id   AF-A0A2W4R013-F1
#
_cell.length_a   1.000
_cell.length_b   1.000
_cell.length_c   1.000
_cell.angle_alpha   90.00
_cell.angle_beta   90.00
_cell.angle_gamma   90.00
#
_symmetry.space_group_name_H-M   'P 1'
#
loop_
_entity.id
_entity.type
_entity.pdbx_description
1 polymer ?
#
loop_
_entity_poly.entity_id
_entity_poly.type
_entity_poly.pdbx_seq_one_letter_code
_entity_poly.pdbx_strand_id
1 'polypeptide(L)'
;FPSFFGGRFKFVKGTGFRIVGFFLVANIWDRPVAAQGGALGVLIFSLLTSLGSGWQAAVPNAHLATEPWHFQTTDAGVTLLRETLLEVAKRETRGFPSLPVAVQSEGDDLLAWTLRDFTNVRPVVAATDAAGAPVVVLTETLPEAAAPELGDSYLGQDFVTRRGWGLSNLRPYDLPAWWMQRRTTSQGVPLETATLWLRQDVYIGSPDDLID
;
A
#
# COMPACT_ATOMS: atom_id res chain seq x y z
N PHE A 1 26.96 -6.85 52.63
CA PHE A 1 27.66 -5.54 52.58
C PHE A 1 28.95 -5.77 51.81
N PRO A 2 29.17 -5.11 50.67
CA PRO A 2 29.28 -3.65 50.62
C PRO A 2 28.38 -2.96 49.58
N SER A 3 28.17 -1.67 49.86
CA SER A 3 27.49 -0.64 49.10
C SER A 3 28.34 -0.12 47.93
N PHE A 4 27.73 0.13 46.76
CA PHE A 4 28.22 1.14 45.82
C PHE A 4 27.06 1.86 45.15
N PHE A 5 27.06 3.18 45.34
CA PHE A 5 26.20 4.18 44.72
C PHE A 5 26.23 4.10 43.19
N GLY A 6 25.09 4.33 42.53
CA GLY A 6 25.04 4.47 41.07
C GLY A 6 23.68 4.88 40.51
N GLY A 7 22.90 5.67 41.27
CA GLY A 7 21.57 6.11 40.88
C GLY A 7 21.60 7.35 39.97
N ARG A 8 21.24 7.13 38.70
CA ARG A 8 20.40 8.00 37.85
C ARG A 8 20.82 9.47 37.68
N PHE A 9 21.53 9.82 36.61
CA PHE A 9 21.37 11.14 35.95
C PHE A 9 21.86 11.12 34.50
N LYS A 10 20.98 10.76 33.56
CA LYS A 10 21.20 10.98 32.10
C LYS A 10 20.04 11.72 31.40
N PHE A 11 19.22 12.45 32.16
CA PHE A 11 18.11 13.26 31.61
C PHE A 11 18.29 14.79 31.74
N VAL A 12 19.37 15.27 32.36
CA VAL A 12 19.55 16.71 32.64
C VAL A 12 20.28 17.49 31.55
N LYS A 13 21.06 16.81 30.69
CA LYS A 13 21.90 17.51 29.70
C LYS A 13 21.09 18.28 28.63
N GLY A 14 19.93 17.76 28.22
CA GLY A 14 19.09 18.42 27.20
C GLY A 14 18.27 19.59 27.74
N THR A 15 17.74 19.46 28.96
CA THR A 15 16.87 20.49 29.57
C THR A 15 17.69 21.70 30.03
N GLY A 16 18.88 21.46 30.58
CA GLY A 16 19.81 22.54 30.98
C GLY A 16 20.22 23.42 29.81
N PHE A 17 20.48 22.83 28.63
CA PHE A 17 20.84 23.58 27.43
C PHE A 17 19.72 24.52 26.95
N ARG A 18 18.46 24.08 27.00
CA ARG A 18 17.31 24.93 26.61
C ARG A 18 17.10 26.08 27.59
N ILE A 19 17.26 25.82 28.89
CA ILE A 19 17.13 26.84 29.94
C ILE A 19 18.25 27.87 29.80
N VAL A 20 19.50 27.42 29.70
CA VAL A 20 20.68 28.30 29.54
C VAL A 20 20.60 29.10 28.24
N GLY A 21 20.17 28.48 27.14
CA GLY A 21 19.95 29.16 25.86
C GLY A 21 18.87 30.26 25.95
N PHE A 22 17.75 29.98 26.63
CA PHE A 22 16.71 30.98 26.87
C PHE A 22 17.23 32.16 27.69
N PHE A 23 17.97 31.90 28.78
CA PHE A 23 18.52 32.96 29.62
C PHE A 23 19.60 33.78 28.92
N LEU A 24 20.46 33.17 28.09
CA LEU A 24 21.46 33.88 27.28
C LEU A 24 20.81 34.81 26.25
N VAL A 25 19.79 34.31 25.53
CA VAL A 25 19.06 35.11 24.54
C VAL A 25 18.25 36.23 25.22
N ALA A 26 17.60 35.95 26.35
CA ALA A 26 16.86 36.95 27.13
C ALA A 26 17.75 37.95 27.89
N ASN A 27 19.06 37.69 27.99
CA ASN A 27 20.02 38.64 28.55
C ASN A 27 20.57 39.60 27.49
N ILE A 28 20.64 39.17 26.22
CA ILE A 28 21.09 40.00 25.09
C ILE A 28 19.91 40.74 24.44
N TRP A 29 18.71 40.16 24.44
CA TRP A 29 17.50 40.70 23.82
C TRP A 29 16.38 40.83 24.86
N ASP A 30 15.50 41.80 24.68
CA ASP A 30 14.39 42.05 25.62
C ASP A 30 13.51 40.80 25.82
N ARG A 31 13.05 40.57 27.06
CA ARG A 31 12.25 39.40 27.47
C ARG A 31 11.10 39.03 26.51
N PRO A 32 10.32 39.98 25.95
CA PRO A 32 9.25 39.63 25.01
C PRO A 32 9.78 39.03 23.70
N VAL A 33 10.97 39.44 23.22
CA VAL A 33 11.52 38.92 21.96
C VAL A 33 12.03 37.49 22.12
N ALA A 34 12.68 37.19 23.24
CA ALA A 34 13.08 35.82 23.57
C ALA A 34 11.86 34.88 23.74
N ALA A 35 10.78 35.36 24.36
CA ALA A 35 9.54 34.60 24.51
C ALA A 35 8.84 34.35 23.16
N GLN A 36 8.76 35.37 22.29
CA GLN A 36 8.19 35.26 20.95
C GLN A 36 8.99 34.28 20.08
N GLY A 37 10.33 34.38 20.08
CA GLY A 37 11.18 33.45 19.34
C GLY A 37 11.05 32.00 19.83
N GLY A 38 10.95 31.80 21.15
CA GLY A 38 10.69 30.49 21.73
C GLY A 38 9.33 29.91 21.31
N ALA A 39 8.27 30.71 21.41
CA ALA A 39 6.93 30.31 21.00
C ALA A 39 6.87 29.97 19.50
N LEU A 40 7.50 30.79 18.66
CA LEU A 40 7.54 30.62 17.22
C LEU A 40 8.38 29.38 16.84
N GLY A 41 9.48 29.12 17.55
CA GLY A 41 10.26 27.90 17.40
C GLY A 41 9.49 26.63 17.77
N VAL A 42 8.74 26.65 18.89
CA VAL A 42 7.85 25.54 19.26
C VAL A 42 6.77 25.33 18.20
N LEU A 43 6.15 26.40 17.72
CA LEU A 43 5.12 26.34 16.70
C LEU A 43 5.63 25.76 15.38
N ILE A 44 6.79 26.21 14.88
CA ILE A 44 7.41 25.66 13.67
C ILE A 44 7.75 24.18 13.87
N PHE A 45 8.34 23.83 15.02
CA PHE A 45 8.69 22.44 15.32
C PHE A 45 7.45 21.53 15.35
N SER A 46 6.37 21.98 16.00
CA SER A 46 5.10 21.28 16.05
C SER A 46 4.48 21.13 14.66
N LEU A 47 4.52 22.17 13.82
CA LEU A 47 4.02 22.09 12.44
C LEU A 47 4.80 21.07 11.61
N LEU A 48 6.13 21.11 11.65
CA LEU A 48 6.97 20.16 10.94
C LEU A 48 6.74 18.72 11.42
N THR A 49 6.60 18.53 12.73
CA THR A 49 6.30 17.21 13.31
C THR A 49 4.92 16.72 12.89
N SER A 50 3.89 17.58 12.96
CA SER A 50 2.53 17.24 12.57
C SER A 50 2.44 16.90 11.08
N LEU A 51 3.12 17.66 10.23
CA LEU A 51 3.17 17.39 8.79
C LEU A 51 3.89 16.08 8.51
N GLY A 52 5.03 15.82 9.16
CA GLY A 52 5.77 14.56 9.02
C GLY A 52 4.94 13.35 9.45
N SER A 53 4.26 13.44 10.59
CA SER A 53 3.36 12.38 11.06
C SER A 53 2.15 12.18 10.15
N GLY A 54 1.56 13.27 9.64
CA GLY A 54 0.45 13.20 8.69
C GLY A 54 0.87 12.55 7.37
N TRP A 55 2.04 12.91 6.83
CA TRP A 55 2.57 12.33 5.60
C TRP A 55 2.84 10.83 5.73
N GLN A 56 3.42 10.41 6.86
CA GLN A 56 3.71 9.00 7.14
C GLN A 56 2.43 8.16 7.31
N ALA A 57 1.36 8.73 7.84
CA ALA A 57 0.06 8.07 7.92
C ALA A 57 -0.64 7.98 6.56
N ALA A 58 -0.52 9.03 5.72
CA ALA A 58 -1.29 9.14 4.49
C ALA A 58 -0.67 8.44 3.27
N VAL A 59 0.66 8.36 3.16
CA VAL A 59 1.33 7.97 1.90
C VAL A 59 2.00 6.60 1.98
N PRO A 60 3.05 6.38 2.78
CA PRO A 60 3.83 5.14 2.71
C PRO A 60 3.08 3.93 3.28
N ASN A 61 2.19 4.13 4.25
CA ASN A 61 1.55 3.03 4.99
C ASN A 61 0.07 2.82 4.64
N ALA A 62 -0.47 3.54 3.65
CA ALA A 62 -1.89 3.47 3.28
C ALA A 62 -2.35 2.07 2.84
N HIS A 63 -1.43 1.22 2.37
CA HIS A 63 -1.70 -0.16 1.97
C HIS A 63 -1.58 -1.17 3.12
N LEU A 64 -1.12 -0.76 4.30
CA LEU A 64 -0.97 -1.63 5.45
C LEU A 64 -2.32 -1.79 6.16
N ALA A 65 -2.88 -2.99 6.10
CA ALA A 65 -4.11 -3.34 6.81
C ALA A 65 -3.94 -3.26 8.34
N THR A 66 -2.70 -3.35 8.82
CA THR A 66 -2.35 -3.45 10.25
C THR A 66 -2.43 -2.11 10.99
N GLU A 67 -2.79 -1.02 10.32
CA GLU A 67 -3.00 0.27 10.98
C GLU A 67 -4.32 0.30 11.75
N PRO A 68 -4.38 0.92 12.95
CA PRO A 68 -5.58 0.92 13.79
C PRO A 68 -6.84 1.51 13.15
N TRP A 69 -6.66 2.38 12.15
CA TRP A 69 -7.72 3.11 11.47
C TRP A 69 -8.09 2.48 10.12
N HIS A 70 -7.46 1.36 9.72
CA HIS A 70 -7.79 0.62 8.50
C HIS A 70 -8.46 -0.71 8.85
N PHE A 71 -9.76 -0.83 8.54
CA PHE A 71 -10.48 -2.12 8.64
C PHE A 71 -10.37 -2.93 7.34
N GLN A 72 -10.23 -2.23 6.22
CA GLN A 72 -10.04 -2.76 4.88
C GLN A 72 -9.02 -1.89 4.15
N THR A 73 -8.12 -2.52 3.41
CA THR A 73 -7.12 -1.82 2.59
C THR A 73 -7.02 -2.43 1.21
N THR A 74 -6.66 -1.61 0.24
CA THR A 74 -6.12 -2.07 -1.04
C THR A 74 -4.75 -2.70 -0.80
N ASP A 75 -4.55 -3.90 -1.34
CA ASP A 75 -3.31 -4.66 -1.22
C ASP A 75 -2.33 -4.36 -2.36
N ALA A 76 -1.06 -4.69 -2.15
CA ALA A 76 -0.02 -4.56 -3.18
C ALA A 76 -0.32 -5.41 -4.44
N GLY A 77 -1.14 -6.46 -4.32
CA GLY A 77 -1.54 -7.29 -5.47
C GLY A 77 -2.21 -6.50 -6.60
N VAL A 78 -2.90 -5.39 -6.31
CA VAL A 78 -3.45 -4.50 -7.37
C VAL A 78 -2.35 -3.85 -8.21
N THR A 79 -1.25 -3.46 -7.56
CA THR A 79 -0.10 -2.87 -8.26
C THR A 79 0.59 -3.93 -9.11
N LEU A 80 0.78 -5.14 -8.56
CA LEU A 80 1.36 -6.27 -9.28
C LEU A 80 0.52 -6.68 -10.49
N LEU A 81 -0.81 -6.77 -10.34
CA LEU A 81 -1.74 -7.01 -11.44
C LEU A 81 -1.54 -6.00 -12.57
N ARG A 82 -1.49 -4.70 -12.23
CA ARG A 82 -1.28 -3.62 -13.20
C ARG A 82 0.08 -3.71 -13.87
N GLU A 83 1.13 -4.00 -13.12
CA GLU A 83 2.49 -4.17 -13.64
C GLU A 83 2.58 -5.34 -14.61
N THR A 84 1.98 -6.49 -14.26
CA THR A 84 1.89 -7.65 -15.16
C THR A 84 1.14 -7.31 -16.44
N LEU A 85 0.00 -6.61 -16.35
CA LEU A 85 -0.75 -6.16 -17.53
C LEU A 85 0.05 -5.20 -18.40
N LEU A 86 0.81 -4.27 -17.81
CA LEU A 86 1.67 -3.36 -18.56
C LEU A 86 2.83 -4.09 -19.22
N GLU A 87 3.39 -5.11 -18.56
CA GLU A 87 4.44 -5.94 -19.14
C GLU A 87 3.92 -6.72 -20.36
N VAL A 88 2.74 -7.34 -20.24
CA VAL A 88 2.09 -8.03 -21.35
C VAL A 88 1.76 -7.04 -22.48
N ALA A 89 1.13 -5.91 -22.17
CA ALA A 89 0.81 -4.89 -23.17
C ALA A 89 2.06 -4.34 -23.87
N LYS A 90 3.17 -4.19 -23.15
CA LYS A 90 4.44 -3.75 -23.73
C LYS A 90 4.95 -4.72 -24.79
N ARG A 91 4.80 -6.03 -24.56
CA ARG A 91 5.19 -7.08 -25.51
C ARG A 91 4.24 -7.11 -26.71
N GLU A 92 2.93 -7.17 -26.48
CA GLU A 92 1.92 -7.38 -27.52
C GLU A 92 1.63 -6.14 -28.37
N THR A 93 1.75 -4.95 -27.80
CA THR A 93 1.32 -3.70 -28.44
C THR A 93 2.43 -2.66 -28.53
N ARG A 94 3.68 -3.12 -28.57
CA ARG A 94 4.89 -2.30 -28.78
C ARG A 94 5.01 -1.14 -27.77
N GLY A 95 4.60 -1.37 -26.52
CA GLY A 95 4.76 -0.40 -25.43
C GLY A 95 3.56 0.48 -25.13
N PHE A 96 2.44 0.35 -25.84
CA PHE A 96 1.23 1.12 -25.54
C PHE A 96 0.26 0.36 -24.63
N PRO A 97 -0.52 1.01 -23.76
CA PRO A 97 -1.54 0.33 -22.96
C PRO A 97 -2.83 0.11 -23.77
N SER A 98 -2.72 -0.53 -24.94
CA SER A 98 -3.84 -0.74 -25.88
C SER A 98 -4.28 -2.20 -25.99
N LEU A 99 -3.75 -3.09 -25.14
CA LEU A 99 -4.18 -4.48 -25.05
C LEU A 99 -5.67 -4.55 -24.71
N PRO A 100 -6.50 -5.33 -25.42
CA PRO A 100 -7.90 -5.54 -25.05
C PRO A 100 -7.99 -6.30 -23.72
N VAL A 101 -8.67 -5.74 -22.73
CA VAL A 101 -8.85 -6.37 -21.41
C VAL A 101 -10.34 -6.45 -21.09
N ALA A 102 -10.84 -7.66 -20.87
CA ALA A 102 -12.18 -7.88 -20.32
C ALA A 102 -12.11 -7.90 -18.79
N VAL A 103 -12.90 -7.09 -18.11
CA VAL A 103 -12.83 -6.94 -16.65
C VAL A 103 -14.19 -7.19 -16.04
N GLN A 104 -14.28 -8.13 -15.11
CA GLN A 104 -15.46 -8.30 -14.29
C GLN A 104 -15.49 -7.20 -13.23
N SER A 105 -16.42 -6.27 -13.40
CA SER A 105 -16.58 -5.09 -12.54
C SER A 105 -18.03 -5.03 -12.08
N GLU A 106 -18.44 -5.94 -11.20
CA GLU A 106 -19.72 -5.80 -10.50
C GLU A 106 -19.56 -4.76 -9.37
N GLY A 107 -19.46 -3.48 -9.74
CA GLY A 107 -19.40 -2.37 -8.79
C GLY A 107 -18.05 -2.16 -8.10
N ASP A 108 -16.96 -2.72 -8.63
CA ASP A 108 -15.61 -2.46 -8.12
C ASP A 108 -14.95 -1.26 -8.82
N ASP A 109 -14.99 -0.10 -8.15
CA ASP A 109 -14.31 1.13 -8.58
C ASP A 109 -12.78 1.00 -8.57
N LEU A 110 -12.22 0.04 -7.80
CA LEU A 110 -10.78 -0.12 -7.65
C LEU A 110 -10.12 -0.61 -8.94
N LEU A 111 -10.65 -1.67 -9.56
CA LEU A 111 -10.15 -2.16 -10.85
C LEU A 111 -10.38 -1.15 -11.96
N ALA A 112 -11.54 -0.49 -11.98
CA ALA A 112 -11.84 0.57 -12.96
C ALA A 112 -10.82 1.72 -12.89
N TRP A 113 -10.49 2.17 -11.67
CA TRP A 113 -9.46 3.18 -11.46
C TRP A 113 -8.05 2.68 -11.82
N THR A 114 -7.72 1.45 -11.45
CA THR A 114 -6.40 0.84 -11.70
C THR A 114 -6.13 0.71 -13.20
N LEU A 115 -7.16 0.37 -13.96
CA LEU A 115 -7.09 0.14 -15.41
C LEU A 115 -7.45 1.37 -16.24
N ARG A 116 -7.64 2.54 -15.62
CA ARG A 116 -8.03 3.79 -16.31
C ARG A 116 -7.08 4.21 -17.44
N ASP A 117 -5.81 3.79 -17.38
CA ASP A 117 -4.79 4.14 -18.37
C ASP A 117 -4.84 3.20 -19.60
N PHE A 118 -5.58 2.09 -19.53
CA PHE A 118 -5.75 1.16 -20.65
C PHE A 118 -6.86 1.65 -21.58
N THR A 119 -6.57 1.66 -22.88
CA THR A 119 -7.49 2.23 -23.88
C THR A 119 -8.66 1.30 -24.22
N ASN A 120 -8.43 -0.02 -24.14
CA ASN A 120 -9.36 -1.05 -24.62
C ASN A 120 -9.88 -1.93 -23.47
N VAL A 121 -10.46 -1.30 -22.45
CA VAL A 121 -11.08 -2.02 -21.31
C VAL A 121 -12.57 -2.21 -21.58
N ARG A 122 -13.02 -3.47 -21.57
CA ARG A 122 -14.44 -3.83 -21.68
C ARG A 122 -14.94 -4.40 -20.36
N PRO A 123 -15.91 -3.76 -19.69
CA PRO A 123 -16.55 -4.37 -18.52
C PRO A 123 -17.40 -5.57 -18.95
N VAL A 124 -17.32 -6.65 -18.18
CA VAL A 124 -18.15 -7.86 -18.35
C VAL A 124 -18.88 -8.16 -17.04
N VAL A 125 -20.04 -8.81 -17.14
CA VAL A 125 -20.83 -9.21 -15.98
C VAL A 125 -20.55 -10.69 -15.67
N ALA A 126 -20.63 -11.55 -16.68
CA ALA A 126 -20.28 -12.96 -16.56
C ALA A 126 -18.93 -13.28 -17.22
N ALA A 127 -18.23 -14.29 -16.70
CA ALA A 127 -16.98 -14.78 -17.28
C ALA A 127 -17.16 -15.23 -18.75
N THR A 128 -18.33 -15.79 -19.09
CA THR A 128 -18.68 -16.19 -20.46
C THR A 128 -18.72 -15.03 -21.45
N ASP A 129 -19.01 -13.80 -21.00
CA ASP A 129 -19.02 -12.61 -21.85
C ASP A 129 -17.60 -12.16 -22.23
N ALA A 130 -16.60 -12.69 -21.52
CA ALA A 130 -15.18 -12.49 -21.79
C ALA A 130 -14.58 -13.59 -22.68
N ALA A 131 -15.38 -14.56 -23.14
CA ALA A 131 -14.89 -15.64 -23.99
C ALA A 131 -14.18 -15.10 -25.25
N GLY A 132 -13.02 -15.68 -25.55
CA GLY A 132 -12.16 -15.28 -26.67
C GLY A 132 -11.41 -13.95 -26.50
N ALA A 133 -11.55 -13.25 -25.37
CA ALA A 133 -10.73 -12.06 -25.10
C ALA A 133 -9.27 -12.46 -24.79
N PRO A 134 -8.27 -11.69 -25.25
CA PRO A 134 -6.87 -12.05 -25.03
C PRO A 134 -6.47 -12.01 -23.54
N VAL A 135 -7.10 -11.11 -22.78
CA VAL A 135 -6.90 -10.94 -21.35
C VAL A 135 -8.23 -10.78 -20.64
N VAL A 136 -8.43 -11.52 -19.56
CA VAL A 136 -9.62 -11.45 -18.72
C VAL A 136 -9.20 -11.27 -17.26
N VAL A 137 -9.79 -10.31 -16.57
CA VAL A 137 -9.61 -10.09 -15.13
C VAL A 137 -10.95 -10.38 -14.46
N LEU A 138 -10.98 -11.41 -13.61
CA LEU A 138 -12.17 -11.78 -12.85
C LEU A 138 -11.95 -11.46 -11.38
N THR A 139 -12.98 -10.91 -10.73
CA THR A 139 -12.93 -10.58 -9.31
C THR A 139 -13.71 -11.62 -8.54
N GLU A 140 -13.05 -12.21 -7.55
CA GLU A 140 -13.62 -13.24 -6.70
C GLU A 140 -13.61 -12.80 -5.24
N THR A 141 -14.77 -12.95 -4.61
CA THR A 141 -14.97 -12.62 -3.20
C THR A 141 -14.76 -13.82 -2.28
N LEU A 142 -14.53 -15.03 -2.84
CA LEU A 142 -14.36 -16.28 -2.09
C LEU A 142 -13.19 -17.11 -2.65
N PRO A 143 -12.50 -17.90 -1.81
CA PRO A 143 -11.16 -18.41 -2.10
C PRO A 143 -11.11 -19.66 -3.00
N GLU A 144 -12.17 -19.99 -3.74
CA GLU A 144 -12.19 -21.20 -4.57
C GLU A 144 -12.73 -20.88 -5.97
N ALA A 145 -11.81 -20.35 -6.79
CA ALA A 145 -11.99 -20.11 -8.21
C ALA A 145 -12.18 -21.44 -8.95
N ALA A 146 -13.40 -21.74 -9.38
CA ALA A 146 -13.56 -22.69 -10.48
C ALA A 146 -12.98 -22.04 -11.74
N ALA A 147 -12.17 -22.77 -12.51
CA ALA A 147 -11.62 -22.25 -13.77
C ALA A 147 -12.78 -21.75 -14.65
N PRO A 148 -12.75 -20.49 -15.11
CA PRO A 148 -13.84 -19.90 -15.87
C PRO A 148 -13.96 -20.56 -17.25
N GLU A 149 -15.20 -20.73 -17.72
CA GLU A 149 -15.50 -21.25 -19.05
C GLU A 149 -15.25 -20.16 -20.12
N LEU A 150 -13.98 -19.92 -20.46
CA LEU A 150 -13.55 -18.89 -21.42
C LEU A 150 -13.44 -19.41 -22.86
N GLY A 151 -13.68 -20.70 -23.08
CA GLY A 151 -13.74 -21.34 -24.41
C GLY A 151 -12.38 -21.68 -25.05
N ASP A 152 -11.27 -21.19 -24.51
CA ASP A 152 -9.89 -21.48 -24.97
C ASP A 152 -8.98 -21.88 -23.79
N SER A 153 -7.69 -22.09 -24.05
CA SER A 153 -6.68 -22.33 -23.02
C SER A 153 -6.15 -21.02 -22.43
N TYR A 154 -6.36 -20.85 -21.12
CA TYR A 154 -5.91 -19.68 -20.35
C TYR A 154 -4.97 -20.08 -19.21
N LEU A 155 -4.05 -19.17 -18.88
CA LEU A 155 -3.21 -19.22 -17.69
C LEU A 155 -3.75 -18.23 -16.66
N GLY A 156 -4.14 -18.73 -15.49
CA GLY A 156 -4.63 -17.93 -14.37
C GLY A 156 -3.53 -17.57 -13.39
N GLN A 157 -3.50 -16.31 -12.94
CA GLN A 157 -2.67 -15.86 -11.83
C GLN A 157 -3.50 -15.04 -10.84
N ASP A 158 -3.46 -15.44 -9.57
CA ASP A 158 -4.22 -14.79 -8.50
C ASP A 158 -3.47 -13.59 -7.91
N PHE A 159 -4.20 -12.50 -7.71
CA PHE A 159 -3.73 -11.29 -7.05
C PHE A 159 -4.70 -10.87 -5.96
N VAL A 160 -4.24 -10.82 -4.71
CA VAL A 160 -5.06 -10.30 -3.62
C VAL A 160 -5.24 -8.79 -3.84
N THR A 161 -6.47 -8.32 -3.97
CA THR A 161 -6.76 -6.89 -4.23
C THR A 161 -7.14 -6.17 -2.96
N ARG A 162 -7.84 -6.83 -2.03
CA ARG A 162 -8.22 -6.26 -0.75
C ARG A 162 -7.93 -7.21 0.41
N ARG A 163 -7.50 -6.63 1.52
CA ARG A 163 -7.30 -7.34 2.78
C ARG A 163 -8.06 -6.68 3.92
N GLY A 164 -8.61 -7.53 4.78
CA GLY A 164 -9.27 -7.16 6.00
C GLY A 164 -8.37 -7.43 7.19
N TRP A 165 -8.37 -6.52 8.15
CA TRP A 165 -7.60 -6.69 9.37
C TRP A 165 -8.38 -6.23 10.59
N GLY A 166 -8.15 -6.93 11.70
CA GLY A 166 -8.74 -6.62 12.99
C GLY A 166 -7.97 -7.29 14.12
N LEU A 167 -8.24 -6.85 15.34
CA LEU A 167 -7.59 -7.40 16.55
C LEU A 167 -7.84 -8.90 16.72
N SER A 168 -8.92 -9.44 16.14
CA SER A 168 -9.20 -10.89 16.07
C SER A 168 -8.13 -11.68 15.30
N ASN A 169 -7.44 -11.03 14.35
CA ASN A 169 -6.42 -11.63 13.50
C ASN A 169 -5.00 -11.46 14.10
N LEU A 170 -4.89 -10.66 15.17
CA LEU A 170 -3.63 -10.39 15.85
C LEU A 170 -3.30 -11.53 16.81
N ARG A 171 -2.16 -12.19 16.58
CA ARG A 171 -1.68 -13.23 17.49
C ARG A 171 -1.22 -12.58 18.80
N PRO A 172 -1.47 -13.19 19.99
CA PRO A 172 -1.14 -12.58 21.27
C PRO A 172 0.33 -12.16 21.42
N TYR A 173 1.25 -12.89 20.78
CA TYR A 173 2.68 -12.59 20.80
C TYR A 173 3.11 -11.47 19.84
N ASP A 174 2.31 -11.14 18.82
CA ASP A 174 2.57 -10.02 17.90
C ASP A 174 2.13 -8.68 18.52
N LEU A 175 1.34 -8.70 19.60
CA LEU A 175 0.72 -7.51 20.19
C LEU A 175 1.72 -6.42 20.64
N PRO A 176 2.85 -6.74 21.32
CA PRO A 176 3.83 -5.71 21.67
C PRO A 176 4.49 -5.08 20.43
N ALA A 177 4.80 -5.89 19.42
CA ALA A 177 5.41 -5.43 18.17
C ALA A 177 4.44 -4.57 17.35
N TRP A 178 3.16 -4.96 17.31
CA TRP A 178 2.11 -4.19 16.66
C TRP A 178 1.84 -2.86 17.38
N TRP A 179 1.79 -2.86 18.71
CA TRP A 179 1.56 -1.64 19.48
C TRP A 179 2.67 -0.60 19.28
N MET A 180 3.93 -1.04 19.25
CA MET A 180 5.08 -0.13 19.14
C MET A 180 5.46 0.21 17.69
N GLN A 181 5.32 -0.75 16.77
CA GLN A 181 5.91 -0.65 15.42
C GLN A 181 4.90 -0.98 14.31
N ARG A 182 3.64 -1.27 14.64
CA ARG A 182 2.61 -1.72 13.68
C ARG A 182 2.99 -2.98 12.88
N ARG A 183 3.94 -3.77 13.40
CA ARG A 183 4.41 -5.00 12.77
C ARG A 183 3.61 -6.20 13.27
N THR A 184 3.21 -7.06 12.33
CA THR A 184 2.54 -8.32 12.59
C THR A 184 3.11 -9.39 11.67
N THR A 185 3.01 -10.65 12.07
CA THR A 185 3.44 -11.78 11.22
C THR A 185 2.41 -12.06 10.11
N SER A 186 1.14 -11.70 10.34
CA SER A 186 0.06 -11.77 9.34
C SER A 186 -0.40 -10.36 8.97
N GLN A 187 -0.45 -10.08 7.67
CA GLN A 187 -0.92 -8.80 7.12
C GLN A 187 -2.45 -8.72 6.96
N GLY A 188 -3.20 -9.62 7.60
CA GLY A 188 -4.66 -9.69 7.49
C GLY A 188 -5.14 -10.87 6.64
N VAL A 189 -6.46 -10.94 6.47
CA VAL A 189 -7.15 -11.99 5.71
C VAL A 189 -7.51 -11.43 4.33
N PRO A 190 -7.26 -12.15 3.22
CA PRO A 190 -7.72 -11.73 1.91
C PRO A 190 -9.26 -11.67 1.91
N LEU A 191 -9.80 -10.52 1.54
CA LEU A 191 -11.25 -10.31 1.38
C LEU A 191 -11.68 -10.43 -0.08
N GLU A 192 -10.77 -10.08 -0.98
CA GLU A 192 -11.03 -10.01 -2.41
C GLU A 192 -9.76 -10.35 -3.17
N THR A 193 -9.91 -11.20 -4.18
CA THR A 193 -8.83 -11.65 -5.05
C THR A 193 -9.28 -11.41 -6.50
N ALA A 194 -8.41 -10.82 -7.30
CA ALA A 194 -8.60 -10.75 -8.74
C ALA A 194 -7.69 -11.78 -9.41
N THR A 195 -8.26 -12.61 -10.28
CA THR A 195 -7.49 -13.56 -11.07
C THR A 195 -7.33 -13.01 -12.49
N LEU A 196 -6.08 -12.89 -12.91
CA LEU A 196 -5.70 -12.54 -14.28
C LEU A 196 -5.61 -13.80 -15.11
N TRP A 197 -6.46 -13.90 -16.13
CA TRP A 197 -6.46 -14.96 -17.12
C TRP A 197 -5.86 -14.44 -18.42
N LEU A 198 -4.72 -15.01 -18.82
CA LEU A 198 -4.06 -14.72 -20.09
C LEU A 198 -4.27 -15.88 -21.05
N ARG A 199 -4.70 -15.61 -22.27
CA ARG A 199 -4.78 -16.64 -23.31
C ARG A 199 -3.37 -17.15 -23.65
N GLN A 200 -3.21 -18.45 -23.87
CA GLN A 200 -1.88 -19.06 -24.01
C GLN A 200 -1.04 -18.49 -25.17
N ASP A 201 -1.68 -18.11 -26.28
CA ASP A 201 -1.03 -17.47 -27.44
C ASP A 201 -0.43 -16.11 -27.06
N VAL A 202 -1.16 -15.30 -26.29
CA VAL A 202 -0.70 -13.99 -25.77
C VAL A 202 0.43 -14.16 -24.75
N TYR A 203 0.41 -15.25 -23.98
CA TYR A 203 1.47 -15.51 -23.00
C TYR A 203 2.78 -15.97 -23.66
N ILE A 204 2.72 -16.82 -24.67
CA ILE A 204 3.88 -17.38 -25.37
C ILE A 204 4.50 -16.34 -26.32
N GLY A 205 3.73 -15.37 -26.80
CA GLY A 205 4.11 -14.43 -27.83
C GLY A 205 3.90 -15.02 -29.23
N SER A 206 3.59 -14.16 -30.21
CA SER A 206 3.39 -14.62 -31.61
C SER A 206 4.62 -15.37 -32.14
N PRO A 207 4.47 -16.52 -32.82
CA PRO A 207 5.57 -17.26 -33.43
C PRO A 207 6.41 -16.46 -34.44
N ASP A 208 5.88 -15.34 -34.93
CA ASP A 208 6.53 -14.49 -35.95
C ASP A 208 7.80 -13.79 -35.43
N ASP A 209 7.96 -13.63 -34.10
CA ASP A 209 9.15 -13.00 -33.49
C ASP A 209 10.35 -13.95 -33.31
N LEU A 210 10.20 -15.24 -33.63
CA LEU A 210 11.26 -16.27 -33.47
C LEU A 210 12.04 -16.56 -34.77
N ILE A 211 11.76 -15.85 -35.87
CA ILE A 211 12.35 -16.14 -37.19
C ILE A 211 13.23 -14.99 -37.74
N ASP A 212 13.34 -13.85 -37.05
CA ASP A 212 14.28 -12.75 -37.42
C ASP A 212 15.50 -12.65 -36.50
#